data_AF-A0A5M4B8S2-F1
#
_entry.id   AF-A0A5M4B8S2-F1
#
_cell.length_a   1.000
_cell.length_b   1.000
_cell.length_c   1.000
_cell.angle_alpha   90.00
_cell.angle_beta   90.00
_cell.angle_gamma   90.00
#
_symmetry.space_group_name_H-M   'P 1'
#
loop_
_entity.id
_entity.type
_entity.pdbx_description
1 polymer ?
#
loop_
_entity_poly.entity_id
_entity_poly.type
_entity_poly.pdbx_seq_one_letter_code
_entity_poly.pdbx_strand_id
1 'polypeptide(L)'
;MATLPKLKLLFLEEDKKITGEGFKHFLQHPKLEHLGLDKTNVNDETLKIIVQIPKLKTISLKGTKVTFEGLMAVASSRKIVFYLEGSFSEEQIKTFEQAQRNAGKKKPAVNQEDFEHNKQLLLNFFDEMTKWEAFAGNRDALEDAYDGYDSQNRELQSRCREIFKKYCTDKKRSGYRPEGISYSLMKGGTYGRHKIIDSEQITKNKMYIYTQDESNLQHRFLFIRKEDQWLIDDAQCNFGGRWDKCGL
;
A
#
# COMPACT_ATOMS: atom_id res chain seq x y z
N MET A 1 -26.58 -29.89 -24.98
CA MET A 1 -27.10 -29.01 -23.91
C MET A 1 -27.90 -27.89 -24.55
N ALA A 2 -29.05 -27.53 -24.00
CA ALA A 2 -29.83 -26.39 -24.51
C ALA A 2 -29.00 -25.10 -24.40
N THR A 3 -28.90 -24.34 -25.48
CA THR A 3 -28.30 -23.01 -25.46
C THR A 3 -29.42 -22.01 -25.18
N LEU A 4 -29.33 -21.30 -24.06
CA LEU A 4 -30.30 -20.25 -23.69
C LEU A 4 -29.68 -18.85 -23.88
N PRO A 5 -29.26 -18.46 -25.11
CA PRO A 5 -28.43 -17.27 -25.36
C PRO A 5 -29.08 -15.94 -24.98
N LYS A 6 -30.40 -15.95 -24.69
CA LYS A 6 -31.18 -14.79 -24.24
C LYS A 6 -31.42 -14.76 -22.73
N LEU A 7 -30.95 -15.76 -21.97
CA LEU A 7 -31.17 -15.85 -20.53
C LEU A 7 -30.50 -14.66 -19.81
N LYS A 8 -31.30 -13.90 -19.07
CA LYS A 8 -30.83 -12.77 -18.25
C LYS A 8 -30.95 -13.01 -16.76
N LEU A 9 -31.94 -13.80 -16.37
CA LEU A 9 -32.33 -14.08 -15.00
C LEU A 9 -32.23 -15.59 -14.81
N LEU A 10 -31.51 -16.02 -13.78
CA LEU A 10 -31.45 -17.42 -13.37
C LEU A 10 -31.63 -17.50 -11.86
N PHE A 11 -32.71 -18.12 -11.42
CA PHE A 11 -33.01 -18.36 -10.01
C PHE A 11 -32.95 -19.86 -9.76
N LEU A 12 -32.05 -20.24 -8.86
CA LEU A 12 -31.69 -21.60 -8.52
C LEU A 12 -31.66 -21.67 -7.00
N GLU A 13 -32.85 -21.75 -6.40
CA GLU A 13 -33.04 -21.58 -4.96
C GLU A 13 -33.49 -22.88 -4.30
N GLU A 14 -33.16 -23.01 -3.01
CA GLU A 14 -33.59 -24.11 -2.12
C GLU A 14 -33.15 -25.53 -2.52
N ASP A 15 -32.30 -25.69 -3.54
CA ASP A 15 -31.72 -26.99 -3.92
C ASP A 15 -30.25 -27.12 -3.46
N LYS A 16 -30.03 -28.03 -2.50
CA LYS A 16 -28.70 -28.35 -1.95
C LYS A 16 -27.82 -29.15 -2.91
N LYS A 17 -28.35 -29.67 -4.03
CA LYS A 17 -27.55 -30.32 -5.07
C LYS A 17 -26.81 -29.31 -5.96
N ILE A 18 -27.19 -28.03 -5.88
CA ILE A 18 -26.55 -26.96 -6.65
C ILE A 18 -25.21 -26.63 -6.01
N THR A 19 -24.14 -26.96 -6.75
CA THR A 19 -22.72 -26.76 -6.41
C THR A 19 -21.99 -26.05 -7.56
N GLY A 20 -20.67 -25.86 -7.42
CA GLY A 20 -19.94 -24.86 -8.20
C GLY A 20 -19.55 -25.18 -9.64
N GLU A 21 -19.37 -26.43 -10.00
CA GLU A 21 -18.73 -26.76 -11.28
C GLU A 21 -19.58 -26.37 -12.49
N GLY A 22 -20.90 -26.48 -12.37
CA GLY A 22 -21.84 -26.09 -13.42
C GLY A 22 -21.70 -24.62 -13.83
N PHE A 23 -21.31 -23.74 -12.91
CA PHE A 23 -21.24 -22.30 -13.17
C PHE A 23 -20.13 -21.90 -14.16
N LYS A 24 -19.13 -22.76 -14.39
CA LYS A 24 -18.10 -22.53 -15.40
C LYS A 24 -18.67 -22.37 -16.82
N HIS A 25 -19.83 -22.99 -17.10
CA HIS A 25 -20.51 -22.86 -18.38
C HIS A 25 -21.09 -21.44 -18.62
N PHE A 26 -21.28 -20.64 -17.56
CA PHE A 26 -21.76 -19.27 -17.68
C PHE A 26 -20.66 -18.24 -17.91
N LEU A 27 -19.38 -18.61 -17.85
CA LEU A 27 -18.25 -17.70 -18.07
C LEU A 27 -18.24 -17.08 -19.48
N GLN A 28 -18.83 -17.78 -20.45
CA GLN A 28 -18.99 -17.30 -21.83
C GLN A 28 -20.43 -16.84 -22.12
N HIS A 29 -21.33 -16.82 -21.13
CA HIS A 29 -22.72 -16.48 -21.35
C HIS A 29 -22.88 -14.99 -21.68
N PRO A 30 -23.46 -14.62 -22.84
CA PRO A 30 -23.38 -13.25 -23.35
C PRO A 30 -24.32 -12.27 -22.64
N LYS A 31 -25.28 -12.76 -21.85
CA LYS A 31 -26.41 -11.95 -21.36
C LYS A 31 -26.88 -12.23 -19.93
N LEU A 32 -26.22 -13.11 -19.16
CA LEU A 32 -26.69 -13.41 -17.81
C LEU A 32 -26.37 -12.23 -16.89
N GLU A 33 -27.41 -11.61 -16.31
CA GLU A 33 -27.31 -10.37 -15.54
C GLU A 33 -27.65 -10.57 -14.06
N HIS A 34 -28.55 -11.50 -13.72
CA HIS A 34 -29.00 -11.71 -12.35
C HIS A 34 -29.00 -13.19 -11.99
N LEU A 35 -28.44 -13.51 -10.83
CA LEU A 35 -28.30 -14.87 -10.33
C LEU A 35 -28.78 -14.99 -8.87
N GLY A 36 -29.84 -15.75 -8.63
CA GLY A 36 -30.31 -16.08 -7.28
C GLY A 36 -29.89 -17.50 -6.90
N LEU A 37 -29.20 -17.64 -5.77
CA LEU A 37 -28.63 -18.92 -5.28
C LEU A 37 -29.00 -19.18 -3.83
N ASP A 38 -30.09 -18.58 -3.38
CA ASP A 38 -30.49 -18.62 -1.98
C ASP A 38 -30.72 -20.07 -1.55
N LYS A 39 -30.22 -20.39 -0.36
CA LYS A 39 -30.31 -21.70 0.30
C LYS A 39 -29.69 -22.85 -0.50
N THR A 40 -28.76 -22.61 -1.41
CA THR A 40 -27.97 -23.67 -2.10
C THR A 40 -26.73 -24.11 -1.30
N ASN A 41 -25.89 -24.99 -1.90
CA ASN A 41 -24.60 -25.43 -1.33
C ASN A 41 -23.38 -24.72 -1.95
N VAL A 42 -23.60 -23.59 -2.62
CA VAL A 42 -22.55 -22.70 -3.16
C VAL A 42 -21.64 -22.22 -2.03
N ASN A 43 -20.32 -22.24 -2.27
CA ASN A 43 -19.27 -21.87 -1.33
C ASN A 43 -18.32 -20.80 -1.91
N ASP A 44 -17.29 -20.42 -1.17
CA ASP A 44 -16.30 -19.39 -1.54
C ASP A 44 -15.64 -19.66 -2.89
N GLU A 45 -15.29 -20.91 -3.18
CA GLU A 45 -14.65 -21.27 -4.46
C GLU A 45 -15.59 -21.16 -5.63
N THR A 46 -16.86 -21.51 -5.41
CA THR A 46 -17.90 -21.30 -6.41
C THR A 46 -18.12 -19.81 -6.66
N LEU A 47 -18.11 -18.99 -5.60
CA LEU A 47 -18.30 -17.55 -5.71
C LEU A 47 -17.21 -16.90 -6.58
N LYS A 48 -15.94 -17.30 -6.42
CA LYS A 48 -14.81 -16.84 -7.27
C LYS A 48 -15.03 -17.13 -8.75
N ILE A 49 -15.74 -18.21 -9.10
CA ILE A 49 -16.11 -18.53 -10.48
C ILE A 49 -17.25 -17.63 -10.94
N ILE A 50 -18.32 -17.50 -10.13
CA ILE A 50 -19.52 -16.75 -10.49
C ILE A 50 -19.21 -15.27 -10.77
N VAL A 51 -18.35 -14.64 -9.98
CA VAL A 51 -18.01 -13.21 -10.16
C VAL A 51 -17.27 -12.91 -11.47
N GLN A 52 -16.79 -13.94 -12.18
CA GLN A 52 -16.16 -13.81 -13.50
C GLN A 52 -17.17 -13.82 -14.65
N ILE A 53 -18.47 -14.06 -14.39
CA ILE A 53 -19.52 -14.00 -15.42
C ILE A 53 -19.59 -12.57 -16.00
N PRO A 54 -19.30 -12.35 -17.29
CA PRO A 54 -18.95 -11.02 -17.81
C PRO A 54 -20.03 -9.94 -17.71
N LYS A 55 -21.30 -10.36 -17.68
CA LYS A 55 -22.47 -9.47 -17.65
C LYS A 55 -23.23 -9.50 -16.34
N LEU A 56 -22.75 -10.24 -15.34
CA LEU A 56 -23.43 -10.35 -14.06
C LEU A 56 -23.46 -8.99 -13.36
N LYS A 57 -24.64 -8.59 -12.93
CA LYS A 57 -24.92 -7.33 -12.25
C LYS A 57 -25.35 -7.56 -10.81
N THR A 58 -26.10 -8.62 -10.54
CA THR A 58 -26.56 -8.91 -9.19
C THR A 58 -26.46 -10.38 -8.84
N ILE A 59 -26.18 -10.65 -7.57
CA ILE A 59 -26.18 -11.99 -7.01
C ILE A 59 -26.88 -12.01 -5.65
N SER A 60 -27.73 -13.01 -5.40
CA SER A 60 -28.26 -13.31 -4.07
C SER A 60 -27.64 -14.61 -3.56
N LEU A 61 -27.16 -14.58 -2.32
CA LEU A 61 -26.40 -15.68 -1.68
C LEU A 61 -26.97 -16.06 -0.32
N LYS A 62 -28.25 -15.79 -0.06
CA LYS A 62 -28.82 -15.92 1.28
C LYS A 62 -28.82 -17.37 1.74
N GLY A 63 -28.25 -17.68 2.90
CA GLY A 63 -28.22 -19.05 3.43
C GLY A 63 -27.38 -20.04 2.59
N THR A 64 -26.37 -19.54 1.87
CA THR A 64 -25.34 -20.36 1.22
C THR A 64 -24.19 -20.70 2.17
N LYS A 65 -23.16 -21.42 1.67
CA LYS A 65 -21.93 -21.73 2.41
C LYS A 65 -20.81 -20.72 2.14
N VAL A 66 -21.14 -19.55 1.61
CA VAL A 66 -20.18 -18.46 1.42
C VAL A 66 -19.83 -17.85 2.77
N THR A 67 -18.55 -17.77 3.09
CA THR A 67 -18.02 -17.17 4.31
C THR A 67 -17.76 -15.67 4.10
N PHE A 68 -17.55 -14.95 5.20
CA PHE A 68 -17.18 -13.53 5.12
C PHE A 68 -15.81 -13.34 4.46
N GLU A 69 -14.86 -14.25 4.68
CA GLU A 69 -13.55 -14.24 4.02
C GLU A 69 -13.69 -14.43 2.51
N GLY A 70 -14.52 -15.39 2.08
CA GLY A 70 -14.82 -15.61 0.67
C GLY A 70 -15.50 -14.42 0.00
N LEU A 71 -16.42 -13.76 0.70
CA LEU A 71 -17.04 -12.52 0.23
C LEU A 71 -15.99 -11.41 0.08
N MET A 72 -15.14 -11.21 1.08
CA MET A 72 -14.07 -10.19 1.03
C MET A 72 -13.06 -10.44 -0.11
N ALA A 73 -12.76 -11.70 -0.42
CA ALA A 73 -11.87 -12.08 -1.52
C ALA A 73 -12.39 -11.60 -2.89
N VAL A 74 -13.69 -11.38 -3.05
CA VAL A 74 -14.30 -10.90 -4.30
C VAL A 74 -14.68 -9.41 -4.27
N ALA A 75 -14.21 -8.64 -3.29
CA ALA A 75 -14.49 -7.19 -3.19
C ALA A 75 -14.00 -6.37 -4.41
N SER A 76 -13.05 -6.89 -5.19
CA SER A 76 -12.61 -6.26 -6.44
C SER A 76 -13.67 -6.28 -7.56
N SER A 77 -14.69 -7.14 -7.45
CA SER A 77 -15.82 -7.29 -8.38
C SER A 77 -16.88 -6.20 -8.21
N ARG A 78 -16.44 -4.94 -8.28
CA ARG A 78 -17.20 -3.70 -8.05
C ARG A 78 -18.42 -3.45 -8.96
N LYS A 79 -18.61 -4.27 -10.01
CA LYS A 79 -19.77 -4.14 -10.91
C LYS A 79 -20.98 -4.95 -10.43
N ILE A 80 -20.77 -5.85 -9.47
CA ILE A 80 -21.79 -6.78 -8.97
C ILE A 80 -22.33 -6.25 -7.64
N VAL A 81 -23.65 -6.15 -7.56
CA VAL A 81 -24.40 -5.90 -6.33
C VAL A 81 -24.71 -7.24 -5.66
N PHE A 82 -24.37 -7.36 -4.39
CA PHE A 82 -24.60 -8.57 -3.60
C PHE A 82 -25.79 -8.34 -2.66
N TYR A 83 -26.81 -9.19 -2.75
CA TYR A 83 -27.92 -9.22 -1.80
C TYR A 83 -27.58 -10.18 -0.65
N LEU A 84 -27.19 -9.59 0.49
CA LEU A 84 -26.54 -10.29 1.61
C LEU A 84 -27.37 -10.33 2.90
N GLU A 85 -28.51 -9.65 2.92
CA GLU A 85 -29.37 -9.56 4.11
C GLU A 85 -29.74 -10.94 4.64
N GLY A 86 -29.53 -11.14 5.94
CA GLY A 86 -29.81 -12.40 6.63
C GLY A 86 -28.68 -13.43 6.60
N SER A 87 -27.60 -13.21 5.84
CA SER A 87 -26.41 -14.11 5.86
C SER A 87 -25.19 -13.51 6.54
N PHE A 88 -25.15 -12.19 6.68
CA PHE A 88 -24.04 -11.45 7.28
C PHE A 88 -24.59 -10.37 8.21
N SER A 89 -23.80 -9.97 9.20
CA SER A 89 -24.15 -8.84 10.06
C SER A 89 -24.10 -7.51 9.28
N GLU A 90 -24.79 -6.48 9.79
CA GLU A 90 -24.72 -5.14 9.18
C GLU A 90 -23.30 -4.59 9.11
N GLU A 91 -22.46 -4.89 10.11
CA GLU A 91 -21.05 -4.47 10.15
C GLU A 91 -20.23 -5.15 9.03
N GLN A 92 -20.45 -6.46 8.83
CA GLN A 92 -19.82 -7.21 7.75
C GLN A 92 -20.21 -6.66 6.38
N ILE A 93 -21.51 -6.39 6.17
CA ILE A 93 -22.01 -5.81 4.91
C ILE A 93 -21.37 -4.44 4.66
N LYS A 94 -21.39 -3.53 5.64
CA LYS A 94 -20.75 -2.21 5.53
C LYS A 94 -19.25 -2.31 5.23
N THR A 95 -18.56 -3.27 5.86
CA THR A 95 -17.13 -3.52 5.64
C THR A 95 -16.85 -3.98 4.20
N PHE A 96 -17.65 -4.91 3.69
CA PHE A 96 -17.53 -5.39 2.32
C PHE A 96 -17.82 -4.29 1.29
N GLU A 97 -18.89 -3.52 1.46
CA GLU A 97 -19.22 -2.38 0.58
C GLU A 97 -18.12 -1.31 0.59
N GLN A 98 -17.51 -1.06 1.75
CA GLN A 98 -16.35 -0.17 1.86
C GLN A 98 -15.14 -0.74 1.11
N ALA A 99 -14.91 -2.05 1.17
CA ALA A 99 -13.87 -2.72 0.40
C ALA A 99 -14.12 -2.64 -1.11
N GLN A 100 -15.36 -2.84 -1.59
CA GLN A 100 -15.72 -2.67 -3.00
C GLN A 100 -15.44 -1.24 -3.49
N ARG A 101 -15.80 -0.22 -2.69
CA ARG A 101 -15.49 1.19 -3.00
C ARG A 101 -13.99 1.45 -3.06
N ASN A 102 -13.21 0.87 -2.15
CA ASN A 102 -11.76 1.06 -2.10
C ASN A 102 -11.04 0.33 -3.24
N ALA A 103 -11.43 -0.90 -3.56
CA ALA A 103 -10.87 -1.64 -4.70
C ALA A 103 -11.16 -0.96 -6.05
N GLY A 104 -12.22 -0.15 -6.11
CA GLY A 104 -12.53 0.68 -7.27
C GLY A 104 -11.59 1.86 -7.50
N LYS A 105 -10.85 2.31 -6.48
CA LYS A 105 -9.83 3.35 -6.62
C LYS A 105 -8.62 2.72 -7.32
N LYS A 106 -8.51 2.91 -8.64
CA LYS A 106 -7.26 2.61 -9.34
C LYS A 106 -6.17 3.45 -8.68
N LYS A 107 -5.05 2.84 -8.29
CA LYS A 107 -3.85 3.60 -7.99
C LYS A 107 -3.50 4.41 -9.25
N PRO A 108 -3.27 5.72 -9.13
CA PRO A 108 -2.89 6.52 -10.29
C PRO A 108 -1.62 5.93 -10.92
N ALA A 109 -1.49 6.07 -12.23
CA ALA A 109 -0.22 5.75 -12.89
C ALA A 109 0.88 6.64 -12.32
N VAL A 110 2.10 6.12 -12.25
CA VAL A 110 3.27 6.91 -11.84
C VAL A 110 3.49 8.01 -12.85
N ASN A 111 3.50 9.27 -12.38
CA ASN A 111 3.96 10.38 -13.20
C ASN A 111 5.49 10.30 -13.29
N GLN A 112 6.01 10.05 -14.49
CA GLN A 112 7.44 9.83 -14.71
C GLN A 112 8.28 11.07 -14.38
N GLU A 113 7.77 12.27 -14.64
CA GLU A 113 8.47 13.53 -14.32
C GLU A 113 8.59 13.71 -12.80
N ASP A 114 7.49 13.52 -12.08
CA ASP A 114 7.47 13.57 -10.62
C ASP A 114 8.37 12.48 -10.01
N PHE A 115 8.39 11.29 -10.61
CA PHE A 115 9.26 10.20 -10.17
C PHE A 115 10.73 10.55 -10.30
N GLU A 116 11.19 11.02 -11.47
CA GLU A 116 12.62 11.34 -11.63
C GLU A 116 13.04 12.54 -10.77
N HIS A 117 12.17 13.53 -10.60
CA HIS A 117 12.40 14.63 -9.65
C HIS A 117 12.56 14.10 -8.21
N ASN A 118 11.61 13.30 -7.73
CA ASN A 118 11.64 12.77 -6.37
C ASN A 118 12.80 11.80 -6.13
N LYS A 119 13.17 11.03 -7.16
CA LYS A 119 14.34 10.15 -7.13
C LYS A 119 15.63 10.96 -6.96
N GLN A 120 15.81 12.03 -7.74
CA GLN A 120 16.98 12.89 -7.58
C GLN A 120 16.98 13.60 -6.22
N LEU A 121 15.82 14.04 -5.74
CA LEU A 121 15.66 14.61 -4.40
C LEU A 121 16.11 13.62 -3.32
N LEU A 122 15.70 12.35 -3.41
CA LEU A 122 16.09 11.31 -2.47
C LEU A 122 17.60 11.05 -2.48
N LEU A 123 18.19 10.95 -3.68
CA LEU A 123 19.63 10.70 -3.83
C LEU A 123 20.46 11.87 -3.26
N ASN A 124 20.03 13.11 -3.47
CA ASN A 124 20.68 14.28 -2.90
C ASN A 124 20.57 14.31 -1.36
N PHE A 125 19.40 13.97 -0.82
CA PHE A 125 19.21 13.83 0.63
C PHE A 125 20.15 12.76 1.21
N PHE A 126 20.26 11.60 0.56
CA PHE A 126 21.17 10.53 0.97
C PHE A 126 22.63 10.98 0.96
N ASP A 127 23.08 11.66 -0.08
CA ASP A 127 24.44 12.16 -0.19
C ASP A 127 24.77 13.19 0.91
N GLU A 128 23.89 14.16 1.16
CA GLU A 128 24.09 15.16 2.22
C GLU A 128 24.08 14.52 3.62
N MET A 129 23.18 13.56 3.87
CA MET A 129 23.18 12.82 5.12
C MET A 129 24.46 12.00 5.28
N THR A 130 24.93 11.29 4.26
CA THR A 130 26.20 10.54 4.31
C THR A 130 27.39 11.45 4.60
N LYS A 131 27.45 12.66 4.01
CA LYS A 131 28.49 13.65 4.32
C LYS A 131 28.40 14.17 5.75
N TRP A 132 27.20 14.43 6.25
CA TRP A 132 26.96 14.81 7.63
C TRP A 132 27.38 13.72 8.62
N GLU A 133 27.06 12.45 8.35
CA GLU A 133 27.48 11.32 9.18
C GLU A 133 29.01 11.14 9.19
N ALA A 134 29.67 11.33 8.04
CA ALA A 134 31.14 11.29 7.96
C ALA A 134 31.80 12.42 8.77
N PHE A 135 31.22 13.63 8.75
CA PHE A 135 31.65 14.73 9.61
C PHE A 135 31.44 14.40 11.10
N ALA A 136 30.31 13.77 11.45
CA ALA A 136 30.00 13.36 12.81
C ALA A 136 30.93 12.26 13.36
N GLY A 137 31.48 11.42 12.48
CA GLY A 137 32.39 10.32 12.82
C GLY A 137 33.86 10.73 13.00
N ASN A 138 34.28 11.90 12.50
CA ASN A 138 35.66 12.39 12.61
C ASN A 138 35.90 13.16 13.93
N ARG A 139 35.68 12.50 15.07
CA ARG A 139 35.65 13.11 16.42
C ARG A 139 37.02 13.33 17.07
N ASP A 140 38.12 12.96 16.44
CA ASP A 140 39.46 12.92 17.04
C ASP A 140 40.13 14.30 17.33
N ALA A 141 39.38 15.41 17.34
CA ALA A 141 39.97 16.76 17.37
C ALA A 141 39.62 17.63 18.61
N LEU A 142 38.90 17.11 19.62
CA LEU A 142 38.33 17.96 20.68
C LEU A 142 38.45 17.41 22.11
N GLU A 143 39.44 16.54 22.39
CA GLU A 143 39.66 16.02 23.76
C GLU A 143 40.02 17.11 24.80
N ASP A 144 40.44 18.31 24.38
CA ASP A 144 41.02 19.32 25.29
C ASP A 144 40.10 20.50 25.68
N ALA A 145 38.81 20.51 25.31
CA ALA A 145 37.91 21.63 25.62
C ALA A 145 36.81 21.27 26.64
N TYR A 146 36.75 21.99 27.76
CA TYR A 146 35.78 21.82 28.87
C TYR A 146 34.30 21.87 28.43
N ASP A 147 34.00 22.47 27.26
CA ASP A 147 32.66 22.59 26.65
C ASP A 147 32.60 22.05 25.20
N GLY A 148 33.65 21.35 24.74
CA GLY A 148 33.81 20.93 23.34
C GLY A 148 32.71 19.98 22.85
N TYR A 149 32.20 19.13 23.75
CA TYR A 149 31.17 18.14 23.43
C TYR A 149 29.80 18.79 23.14
N ASP A 150 29.42 19.81 23.90
CA ASP A 150 28.12 20.48 23.73
C ASP A 150 28.13 21.39 22.48
N SER A 151 29.23 22.11 22.24
CA SER A 151 29.39 22.93 21.03
C SER A 151 29.35 22.11 19.75
N GLN A 152 29.97 20.93 19.72
CA GLN A 152 29.95 20.07 18.54
C GLN A 152 28.59 19.42 18.30
N ASN A 153 27.88 19.02 19.37
CA ASN A 153 26.51 18.52 19.23
C ASN A 153 25.55 19.60 18.72
N ARG A 154 25.72 20.86 19.15
CA ARG A 154 24.96 21.99 18.58
C ARG A 154 25.22 22.15 17.08
N GLU A 155 26.47 22.07 16.64
CA GLU A 155 26.82 22.14 15.22
C GLU A 155 26.25 20.97 14.42
N LEU A 156 26.35 19.74 14.94
CA LEU A 156 25.77 18.55 14.32
C LEU A 156 24.25 18.65 14.19
N GLN A 157 23.57 19.10 15.25
CA GLN A 157 22.13 19.35 15.22
C GLN A 157 21.78 20.44 14.20
N SER A 158 22.53 21.54 14.17
CA SER A 158 22.31 22.66 13.24
C SER A 158 22.38 22.19 11.79
N ARG A 159 23.47 21.51 11.41
CA ARG A 159 23.63 20.95 10.05
C ARG A 159 22.56 19.94 9.69
N CYS A 160 22.21 19.05 10.62
CA CYS A 160 21.14 18.08 10.41
C CYS A 160 19.79 18.79 10.17
N ARG A 161 19.48 19.83 10.97
CA ARG A 161 18.27 20.65 10.78
C ARG A 161 18.23 21.31 9.41
N GLU A 162 19.36 21.82 8.90
CA GLU A 162 19.43 22.43 7.58
C GLU A 162 19.13 21.44 6.45
N ILE A 163 19.70 20.23 6.51
CA ILE A 163 19.41 19.15 5.55
C ILE A 163 17.92 18.80 5.61
N PHE A 164 17.36 18.60 6.80
CA PHE A 164 15.94 18.27 6.95
C PHE A 164 15.02 19.40 6.47
N LYS A 165 15.38 20.67 6.72
CA LYS A 165 14.62 21.82 6.21
C LYS A 165 14.63 21.88 4.69
N LYS A 166 15.71 21.44 4.04
CA LYS A 166 15.86 21.43 2.59
C LYS A 166 15.05 20.32 1.91
N TYR A 167 15.01 19.13 2.50
CA TYR A 167 14.48 17.93 1.82
C TYR A 167 13.21 17.34 2.44
N CYS A 168 12.95 17.60 3.72
CA CYS A 168 11.89 16.95 4.47
C CYS A 168 10.76 17.92 4.82
N THR A 169 9.61 17.36 5.14
CA THR A 169 8.51 18.13 5.71
C THR A 169 8.87 18.61 7.12
N ASP A 170 8.43 19.82 7.47
CA ASP A 170 8.58 20.35 8.83
C ASP A 170 7.61 19.65 9.79
N LYS A 171 8.02 18.47 10.24
CA LYS A 171 7.23 17.56 11.06
C LYS A 171 8.16 16.65 11.85
N LYS A 172 7.99 16.64 13.17
CA LYS A 172 8.65 15.70 14.07
C LYS A 172 8.16 14.27 13.83
N ARG A 173 9.07 13.30 13.95
CA ARG A 173 8.80 11.88 13.74
C ARG A 173 9.59 11.03 14.74
N SER A 174 9.20 9.76 14.90
CA SER A 174 9.99 8.85 15.74
C SER A 174 11.39 8.67 15.16
N GLY A 175 12.44 8.75 15.98
CA GLY A 175 13.82 8.70 15.51
C GLY A 175 14.28 9.95 14.74
N TYR A 176 13.67 11.12 14.99
CA TYR A 176 14.01 12.37 14.31
C TYR A 176 15.42 12.87 14.67
N ARG A 177 16.38 12.64 13.77
CA ARG A 177 17.81 12.97 13.95
C ARG A 177 18.12 14.42 14.34
N PRO A 178 17.37 15.45 13.87
CA PRO A 178 17.63 16.82 14.31
C PRO A 178 17.43 17.08 15.81
N GLU A 179 16.67 16.23 16.51
CA GLU A 179 16.43 16.34 17.97
C GLU A 179 17.12 15.24 18.79
N GLY A 180 17.33 14.07 18.19
CA GLY A 180 18.14 12.99 18.78
C GLY A 180 19.19 12.54 17.77
N ILE A 181 20.41 13.08 17.87
CA ILE A 181 21.49 12.79 16.93
C ILE A 181 21.78 11.28 16.93
N SER A 182 21.62 10.66 15.77
CA SER A 182 22.08 9.30 15.47
C SER A 182 22.67 9.27 14.06
N TYR A 183 23.75 8.51 13.89
CA TYR A 183 24.47 8.38 12.64
C TYR A 183 25.24 7.06 12.59
N SER A 184 25.59 6.62 11.39
CA SER A 184 26.39 5.41 11.18
C SER A 184 27.87 5.76 11.03
N LEU A 185 28.74 4.95 11.65
CA LEU A 185 30.19 5.02 11.45
C LEU A 185 30.66 4.17 10.26
N MET A 186 29.74 3.45 9.60
CA MET A 186 30.07 2.62 8.45
C MET A 186 30.41 3.49 7.24
N LYS A 187 31.37 3.05 6.42
CA LYS A 187 31.74 3.73 5.17
C LYS A 187 30.53 3.90 4.24
N GLY A 188 30.09 5.14 4.00
CA GLY A 188 28.88 5.45 3.22
C GLY A 188 27.67 5.81 4.07
N GLY A 189 27.80 5.79 5.41
CA GLY A 189 26.74 6.17 6.33
C GLY A 189 25.52 5.24 6.27
N THR A 190 24.37 5.75 6.73
CA THR A 190 23.09 5.05 6.70
C THR A 190 22.64 4.78 5.26
N TYR A 191 22.75 5.79 4.38
CA TYR A 191 22.05 5.77 3.08
C TYR A 191 22.91 5.43 1.87
N GLY A 192 24.24 5.49 1.97
CA GLY A 192 25.15 5.44 0.82
C GLY A 192 25.15 4.13 0.03
N ARG A 193 24.41 3.11 0.49
CA ARG A 193 24.30 1.79 -0.15
C ARG A 193 22.87 1.43 -0.57
N HIS A 194 21.94 2.36 -0.47
CA HIS A 194 20.58 2.17 -0.95
C HIS A 194 20.51 2.20 -2.48
N LYS A 195 19.76 1.28 -3.07
CA LYS A 195 19.42 1.26 -4.50
C LYS A 195 17.93 1.51 -4.68
N ILE A 196 17.55 2.39 -5.60
CA ILE A 196 16.14 2.57 -5.97
C ILE A 196 15.67 1.31 -6.71
N ILE A 197 14.52 0.76 -6.32
CA ILE A 197 13.99 -0.49 -6.90
C ILE A 197 12.60 -0.35 -7.52
N ASP A 198 11.77 0.59 -7.05
CA ASP A 198 10.41 0.77 -7.54
C ASP A 198 9.82 2.12 -7.11
N SER A 199 8.64 2.47 -7.61
CA SER A 199 7.84 3.61 -7.15
C SER A 199 6.34 3.34 -7.22
N GLU A 200 5.58 4.03 -6.38
CA GLU A 200 4.12 3.92 -6.35
C GLU A 200 3.48 5.30 -6.20
N GLN A 201 2.63 5.68 -7.15
CA GLN A 201 1.82 6.88 -7.02
C GLN A 201 0.58 6.58 -6.16
N ILE A 202 0.42 7.32 -5.07
CA ILE A 202 -0.72 7.16 -4.15
C ILE A 202 -1.82 8.16 -4.51
N THR A 203 -1.46 9.41 -4.71
CA THR A 203 -2.31 10.49 -5.23
C THR A 203 -1.43 11.42 -6.08
N LYS A 204 -2.00 12.41 -6.78
CA LYS A 204 -1.21 13.43 -7.50
C LYS A 204 -0.18 14.19 -6.63
N ASN A 205 -0.35 14.16 -5.30
CA ASN A 205 0.50 14.87 -4.34
C ASN A 205 1.22 13.90 -3.37
N LYS A 206 1.14 12.58 -3.58
CA LYS A 206 1.79 11.59 -2.73
C LYS A 206 2.35 10.43 -3.54
N MET A 207 3.60 10.08 -3.28
CA MET A 207 4.31 8.97 -3.94
C MET A 207 5.19 8.23 -2.93
N TYR A 208 5.33 6.92 -3.09
CA TYR A 208 6.42 6.17 -2.47
C TYR A 208 7.54 5.95 -3.48
N ILE A 209 8.78 6.11 -3.03
CA ILE A 209 9.95 5.55 -3.70
C ILE A 209 10.47 4.40 -2.84
N TYR A 210 10.65 3.24 -3.47
CA TYR A 210 11.15 2.04 -2.83
C TYR A 210 12.65 1.92 -3.06
N THR A 211 13.38 1.59 -1.99
CA THR A 211 14.81 1.31 -2.07
C THR A 211 15.16 0.00 -1.39
N GLN A 212 16.33 -0.55 -1.69
CA GLN A 212 16.87 -1.72 -1.01
C GLN A 212 18.31 -1.43 -0.59
N ASP A 213 18.65 -1.77 0.66
CA ASP A 213 20.03 -1.64 1.16
C ASP A 213 20.87 -2.89 0.84
N GLU A 214 22.12 -2.90 1.31
CA GLU A 214 23.06 -4.01 1.10
C GLU A 214 22.66 -5.32 1.81
N SER A 215 21.84 -5.23 2.85
CA SER A 215 21.33 -6.37 3.62
C SER A 215 20.08 -6.99 2.97
N ASN A 216 19.68 -6.46 1.81
CA ASN A 216 18.43 -6.75 1.11
C ASN A 216 17.18 -6.25 1.84
N LEU A 217 17.31 -5.41 2.87
CA LEU A 217 16.17 -4.81 3.56
C LEU A 217 15.53 -3.74 2.67
N GLN A 218 14.24 -3.90 2.40
CA GLN A 218 13.48 -2.93 1.62
C GLN A 218 13.03 -1.77 2.49
N HIS A 219 13.13 -0.58 1.92
CA HIS A 219 12.67 0.66 2.50
C HIS A 219 11.69 1.33 1.53
N ARG A 220 10.78 2.14 2.05
CA ARG A 220 9.96 3.06 1.25
C ARG A 220 9.95 4.44 1.88
N PHE A 221 10.11 5.44 1.02
CA PHE A 221 10.16 6.85 1.41
C PHE A 221 8.90 7.52 0.89
N LEU A 222 8.10 8.09 1.78
CA LEU A 222 6.90 8.83 1.43
C LEU A 222 7.28 10.24 1.02
N PHE A 223 6.92 10.61 -0.19
CA PHE A 223 7.00 11.97 -0.71
C PHE A 223 5.62 12.61 -0.66
N ILE A 224 5.55 13.86 -0.22
CA ILE A 224 4.34 14.68 -0.31
C ILE A 224 4.64 16.00 -1.02
N ARG A 225 3.69 16.46 -1.82
CA ARG A 225 3.75 17.77 -2.47
C ARG A 225 3.04 18.82 -1.62
N LYS A 226 3.75 19.86 -1.20
CA LYS A 226 3.27 21.03 -0.44
C LYS A 226 3.71 22.29 -1.16
N GLU A 227 2.79 23.22 -1.42
CA GLU A 227 3.11 24.50 -2.08
C GLU A 227 3.95 24.29 -3.37
N ASP A 228 3.54 23.28 -4.16
CA ASP A 228 4.21 22.83 -5.39
C ASP A 228 5.63 22.25 -5.25
N GLN A 229 6.16 22.16 -4.03
CA GLN A 229 7.42 21.49 -3.72
C GLN A 229 7.21 20.06 -3.21
N TRP A 230 7.99 19.10 -3.72
CA TRP A 230 8.06 17.76 -3.16
C TRP A 230 9.02 17.69 -1.97
N LEU A 231 8.59 16.99 -0.91
CA LEU A 231 9.35 16.80 0.31
C LEU A 231 9.20 15.37 0.83
N ILE A 232 10.25 14.86 1.48
CA ILE A 232 10.23 13.58 2.17
C ILE A 232 9.47 13.73 3.50
N ASP A 233 8.37 12.99 3.67
CA ASP A 233 7.53 13.06 4.88
C ASP A 233 7.83 11.94 5.88
N ASP A 234 8.12 10.73 5.39
CA ASP A 234 8.26 9.55 6.24
C ASP A 234 9.14 8.49 5.56
N ALA A 235 9.69 7.57 6.36
CA ALA A 235 10.41 6.40 5.88
C ALA A 235 10.01 5.16 6.68
N GLN A 236 9.85 4.05 5.94
CA GLN A 236 9.42 2.78 6.51
C GLN A 236 10.29 1.65 5.97
N CYS A 237 10.49 0.63 6.80
CA CYS A 237 11.29 -0.55 6.52
C CYS A 237 10.39 -1.77 6.51
N ASN A 238 10.69 -2.73 5.63
CA ASN A 238 9.90 -3.95 5.49
C ASN A 238 10.51 -5.09 6.32
N PHE A 239 9.97 -5.33 7.51
CA PHE A 239 10.37 -6.44 8.38
C PHE A 239 9.36 -7.58 8.25
N GLY A 240 9.73 -8.64 7.55
CA GLY A 240 8.91 -9.86 7.45
C GLY A 240 7.56 -9.66 6.74
N GLY A 241 7.48 -8.74 5.76
CA GLY A 241 6.26 -8.45 5.01
C GLY A 241 5.42 -7.32 5.59
N ARG A 242 5.85 -6.71 6.70
CA ARG A 242 5.20 -5.57 7.33
C ARG A 242 6.05 -4.31 7.20
N TRP A 243 5.40 -3.20 6.84
CA TRP A 243 6.01 -1.88 6.77
C TRP A 243 5.88 -1.14 8.11
N ASP A 244 6.99 -0.91 8.79
CA ASP A 244 7.05 -0.16 10.05
C ASP A 244 7.96 1.06 9.90
N LYS A 245 7.68 2.12 10.67
CA LYS A 245 8.48 3.36 10.63
C LYS A 245 9.88 3.10 11.16
N CYS A 246 10.90 3.54 10.42
CA CYS A 246 12.29 3.37 10.81
C CYS A 246 13.08 4.69 10.91
N GLY A 247 12.40 5.83 10.82
CA GLY A 247 13.03 7.14 10.93
C GLY A 247 13.75 7.56 9.66
N LEU A 248 14.07 8.85 9.58
CA LEU A 248 14.86 9.50 8.52
C LEU A 248 16.18 9.98 9.09
#